data_AF-A0A1I2UIX9-F1
#
_entry.id   AF-A0A1I2UIX9-F1
#
_cell.length_a   1.000
_cell.length_b   1.000
_cell.length_c   1.000
_cell.angle_alpha   90.00
_cell.angle_beta   90.00
_cell.angle_gamma   90.00
#
_symmetry.space_group_name_H-M   'P 1'
#
loop_
_entity.id
_entity.type
_entity.pdbx_description
1 polymer ?
#
loop_
_entity_poly.entity_id
_entity_poly.type
_entity_poly.pdbx_seq_one_letter_code
_entity_poly.pdbx_strand_id
1 'polypeptide(L)'
;MKKLILSLSAAAMLAACAGQKQKATTNQGIGDTRTTPIAYLDDRTYKLTTKTDDKTYGYEQQNAIKVGGARDQSGPINERRFLNALLGPNGEAVGYYREGSCCAFDTPNGLFGNAGLLDLYKVYWEGGTDTLSLYLNMYDEGDLLIPVGFTAREE
;
A
#
# COMPACT_ATOMS: atom_id res chain seq x y z
N MET A 1 5.43 -70.12 -42.41
CA MET A 1 4.03 -69.74 -42.68
C MET A 1 3.69 -68.51 -41.85
N LYS A 2 3.12 -67.49 -42.52
CA LYS A 2 2.29 -66.39 -41.99
C LYS A 2 2.87 -65.44 -40.92
N LYS A 3 3.21 -64.25 -41.44
CA LYS A 3 3.02 -62.89 -40.92
C LYS A 3 2.15 -62.77 -39.66
N LEU A 4 2.56 -61.92 -38.70
CA LEU A 4 1.68 -60.85 -38.22
C LEU A 4 2.51 -59.72 -37.58
N ILE A 5 2.33 -58.53 -38.12
CA ILE A 5 2.77 -57.24 -37.60
C ILE A 5 1.86 -56.88 -36.43
N LEU A 6 2.39 -56.37 -35.32
CA LEU A 6 1.64 -55.45 -34.47
C LEU A 6 2.59 -54.39 -33.88
N SER A 7 2.59 -53.26 -34.55
CA SER A 7 3.15 -51.97 -34.13
C SER A 7 2.51 -51.51 -32.81
N LEU A 8 3.31 -51.36 -31.76
CA LEU A 8 2.88 -50.72 -30.52
C LEU A 8 3.48 -49.31 -30.46
N SER A 9 2.69 -48.34 -30.91
CA SER A 9 3.00 -46.91 -30.86
C SER A 9 2.99 -46.45 -29.40
N ALA A 10 4.16 -46.21 -28.82
CA ALA A 10 4.28 -45.59 -27.51
C ALA A 10 3.99 -44.08 -27.66
N ALA A 11 2.76 -43.67 -27.35
CA ALA A 11 2.38 -42.27 -27.26
C ALA A 11 3.02 -41.65 -26.01
N ALA A 12 4.03 -40.81 -26.20
CA ALA A 12 4.63 -40.01 -25.14
C ALA A 12 3.65 -38.89 -24.73
N MET A 13 3.03 -39.03 -23.56
CA MET A 13 2.27 -37.95 -22.94
C MET A 13 3.25 -36.90 -22.39
N LEU A 14 3.37 -35.78 -23.09
CA LEU A 14 4.00 -34.58 -22.56
C LEU A 14 3.07 -33.98 -21.50
N ALA A 15 3.39 -34.22 -20.22
CA ALA A 15 2.79 -33.50 -19.11
C ALA A 15 3.29 -32.04 -19.16
N ALA A 16 2.46 -31.16 -19.70
CA ALA A 16 2.67 -29.72 -19.60
C ALA A 16 2.51 -29.32 -18.13
N CYS A 17 3.62 -29.03 -17.45
CA CYS A 17 3.60 -28.28 -16.20
C CYS A 17 3.19 -26.84 -16.53
N ALA A 18 1.88 -26.59 -16.65
CA ALA A 18 1.35 -25.25 -16.57
C ALA A 18 1.61 -24.77 -15.13
N GLY A 19 2.62 -23.92 -14.97
CA GLY A 19 2.86 -23.22 -13.72
C GLY A 19 1.57 -22.48 -13.35
N GLN A 20 0.86 -22.98 -12.33
CA GLN A 20 -0.26 -22.27 -11.77
C GLN A 20 0.28 -20.95 -11.24
N LYS A 21 -0.10 -19.82 -11.88
CA LYS A 21 0.01 -18.51 -11.26
C LYS A 21 -0.74 -18.63 -9.94
N GLN A 22 -0.02 -18.66 -8.83
CA GLN A 22 -0.65 -18.61 -7.52
C GLN A 22 -1.44 -17.31 -7.48
N LYS A 23 -2.77 -17.44 -7.46
CA LYS A 23 -3.66 -16.34 -7.15
C LYS A 23 -3.25 -15.93 -5.74
N ALA A 24 -2.61 -14.77 -5.62
CA ALA A 24 -2.22 -14.22 -4.32
C ALA A 24 -3.45 -14.32 -3.42
N THR A 25 -3.38 -15.15 -2.41
CA THR A 25 -4.42 -15.24 -1.40
C THR A 25 -4.29 -13.95 -0.62
N THR A 26 -5.04 -12.93 -1.02
CA THR A 26 -5.09 -11.69 -0.26
C THR A 26 -5.70 -12.05 1.08
N ASN A 27 -4.89 -12.03 2.15
CA ASN A 27 -5.39 -11.87 3.52
C ASN A 27 -5.95 -10.45 3.67
N GLN A 28 -6.80 -10.04 2.74
CA GLN A 28 -7.48 -8.75 2.74
C GLN A 28 -8.46 -8.79 3.90
N GLY A 29 -8.27 -7.84 4.79
CA GLY A 29 -9.17 -7.57 5.87
C GLY A 29 -10.56 -7.21 5.44
N ILE A 30 -11.50 -7.40 6.36
CA ILE A 30 -12.79 -6.71 6.27
C ILE A 30 -12.51 -5.21 6.26
N GLY A 31 -13.06 -4.47 5.29
CA GLY A 31 -12.87 -3.01 5.16
C GLY A 31 -11.61 -2.57 4.40
N ASP A 32 -10.72 -3.48 4.03
CA ASP A 32 -9.56 -3.18 3.18
C ASP A 32 -9.99 -2.98 1.73
N THR A 33 -9.53 -1.90 1.11
CA THR A 33 -9.90 -1.47 -0.25
C THR A 33 -8.71 -1.48 -1.22
N ARG A 34 -7.52 -1.87 -0.77
CA ARG A 34 -6.32 -1.92 -1.62
C ARG A 34 -6.49 -2.91 -2.76
N THR A 35 -6.27 -2.48 -4.00
CA THR A 35 -6.33 -3.30 -5.20
C THR A 35 -4.96 -3.47 -5.87
N THR A 36 -4.02 -2.56 -5.58
CA THR A 36 -2.68 -2.53 -6.14
C THR A 36 -1.67 -3.10 -5.12
N PRO A 37 -0.77 -4.01 -5.53
CA PRO A 37 0.30 -4.48 -4.65
C PRO A 37 1.18 -3.32 -4.18
N ILE A 38 1.61 -3.37 -2.91
CA ILE A 38 2.60 -2.41 -2.40
C ILE A 38 3.95 -2.67 -3.09
N ALA A 39 4.54 -1.62 -3.63
CA ALA A 39 5.92 -1.61 -4.09
C ALA A 39 6.78 -0.77 -3.13
N TYR A 40 8.07 -1.09 -3.08
CA TYR A 40 9.06 -0.47 -2.19
C TYR A 40 10.22 0.06 -3.02
N LEU A 41 10.75 1.23 -2.65
CA LEU A 41 12.09 1.66 -3.09
C LEU A 41 13.15 0.98 -2.21
N ASP A 42 12.91 0.95 -0.90
CA ASP A 42 13.70 0.24 0.10
C ASP A 42 12.82 -0.21 1.29
N ASP A 43 13.43 -0.75 2.34
CA ASP A 43 12.73 -1.23 3.54
C ASP A 43 12.02 -0.13 4.34
N ARG A 44 12.33 1.13 4.07
CA ARG A 44 11.84 2.33 4.76
C ARG A 44 11.03 3.26 3.87
N THR A 45 10.82 2.94 2.59
CA THR A 45 10.20 3.86 1.62
C THR A 45 9.33 3.10 0.62
N TYR A 46 8.06 3.51 0.51
CA TYR A 46 7.18 2.98 -0.54
C TYR A 46 7.51 3.57 -1.90
N LYS A 47 7.22 2.81 -2.96
CA LYS A 47 7.22 3.32 -4.34
C LYS A 47 5.81 3.74 -4.72
N LEU A 48 5.54 5.05 -4.71
CA LEU A 48 4.25 5.62 -5.10
C LEU A 48 4.28 6.02 -6.58
N THR A 49 3.34 5.53 -7.38
CA THR A 49 3.33 5.77 -8.84
C THR A 49 2.07 6.48 -9.34
N THR A 50 1.03 6.57 -8.52
CA THR A 50 -0.29 7.06 -8.94
C THR A 50 -0.60 8.37 -8.24
N LYS A 51 -0.80 9.43 -9.03
CA LYS A 51 -1.29 10.73 -8.53
C LYS A 51 -2.81 10.72 -8.44
N THR A 52 -3.36 11.47 -7.48
CA THR A 52 -4.80 11.77 -7.39
C THR A 52 -5.07 13.25 -7.65
N ASP A 53 -6.25 13.57 -8.16
CA ASP A 53 -6.81 14.92 -8.24
C ASP A 53 -7.78 15.23 -7.08
N ASP A 54 -8.09 14.22 -6.25
CA ASP A 54 -8.89 14.36 -5.05
C ASP A 54 -8.13 15.15 -3.98
N LYS A 55 -8.56 16.39 -3.78
CA LYS A 55 -7.97 17.34 -2.83
C LYS A 55 -8.18 16.95 -1.36
N THR A 56 -9.05 15.98 -1.07
CA THR A 56 -9.33 15.52 0.29
C THR A 56 -8.43 14.36 0.72
N TYR A 57 -7.79 13.66 -0.23
CA TYR A 57 -6.99 12.47 0.03
C TYR A 57 -5.80 12.79 0.95
N GLY A 58 -5.80 12.19 2.13
CA GLY A 58 -4.84 12.42 3.20
C GLY A 58 -5.05 13.72 3.98
N TYR A 59 -5.77 14.70 3.43
CA TYR A 59 -5.98 16.01 4.07
C TYR A 59 -7.24 16.07 4.94
N GLU A 60 -8.18 15.16 4.74
CA GLU A 60 -9.40 15.04 5.56
C GLU A 60 -9.43 13.69 6.30
N GLN A 61 -10.01 13.69 7.50
CA GLN A 61 -10.10 12.50 8.34
C GLN A 61 -10.86 11.36 7.64
N GLN A 62 -11.93 11.71 6.91
CA GLN A 62 -12.78 10.76 6.20
C GLN A 62 -12.09 10.13 4.98
N ASN A 63 -11.01 10.76 4.49
CA ASN A 63 -10.21 10.29 3.37
C ASN A 63 -8.74 10.13 3.76
N ALA A 64 -8.50 9.63 4.97
CA ALA A 64 -7.16 9.36 5.48
C ALA A 64 -6.41 8.31 4.64
N ILE A 65 -5.08 8.42 4.61
CA ILE A 65 -4.21 7.50 3.88
C ILE A 65 -4.17 6.16 4.62
N LYS A 66 -4.79 5.14 4.03
CA LYS A 66 -4.91 3.78 4.57
C LYS A 66 -3.64 2.95 4.31
N VAL A 67 -2.59 3.19 5.10
CA VAL A 67 -1.32 2.47 4.99
C VAL A 67 -1.42 1.04 5.52
N GLY A 68 -2.29 0.79 6.51
CA GLY A 68 -2.47 -0.50 7.15
C GLY A 68 -1.23 -0.99 7.92
N GLY A 69 -1.23 -2.26 8.33
CA GLY A 69 -0.14 -2.87 9.09
C GLY A 69 -0.40 -3.03 10.59
N ALA A 70 -1.59 -2.74 11.10
CA ALA A 70 -1.92 -3.02 12.50
C ALA A 70 -1.81 -4.52 12.84
N ARG A 71 -2.22 -5.40 11.92
CA ARG A 71 -2.26 -6.87 12.12
C ARG A 71 -0.89 -7.51 12.32
N ASP A 72 0.12 -7.01 11.62
CA ASP A 72 1.50 -7.52 11.66
C ASP A 72 2.45 -6.56 12.40
N GLN A 73 1.89 -5.58 13.12
CA GLN A 73 2.61 -4.56 13.88
C GLN A 73 3.52 -3.68 13.01
N SER A 74 3.31 -3.67 11.68
CA SER A 74 4.03 -2.80 10.75
C SER A 74 3.40 -1.40 10.59
N GLY A 75 2.25 -1.13 11.20
CA GLY A 75 1.51 0.12 11.05
C GLY A 75 2.36 1.39 11.16
N PRO A 76 3.05 1.63 12.30
CA PRO A 76 3.87 2.82 12.46
C PRO A 76 5.05 2.91 11.47
N ILE A 77 5.59 1.78 10.99
CA ILE A 77 6.63 1.82 9.95
C ILE A 77 6.04 2.05 8.56
N ASN A 78 4.83 1.57 8.27
CA ASN A 78 4.12 1.82 7.02
C ASN A 78 3.74 3.30 6.86
N GLU A 79 3.36 3.97 7.94
CA GLU A 79 3.13 5.41 7.93
C GLU A 79 4.39 6.17 7.50
N ARG A 80 5.53 5.84 8.14
CA ARG A 80 6.82 6.43 7.80
C ARG A 80 7.27 6.08 6.39
N ARG A 81 7.01 4.86 5.91
CA ARG A 81 7.29 4.44 4.53
C ARG A 81 6.54 5.27 3.50
N PHE A 82 5.28 5.59 3.77
CA PHE A 82 4.50 6.48 2.92
C PHE A 82 5.06 7.90 2.95
N LEU A 83 5.32 8.45 4.14
CA LEU A 83 5.83 9.82 4.28
C LEU A 83 7.24 10.00 3.68
N ASN A 84 8.12 9.02 3.84
CA ASN A 84 9.45 9.01 3.22
C ASN A 84 9.40 9.03 1.70
N ALA A 85 8.33 8.48 1.11
CA ALA A 85 8.16 8.43 -0.34
C ALA A 85 7.77 9.78 -0.94
N LEU A 86 7.25 10.71 -0.13
CA LEU A 86 6.80 12.01 -0.60
C LEU A 86 7.98 12.95 -0.85
N LEU A 87 7.76 13.85 -1.81
CA LEU A 87 8.59 15.00 -2.10
C LEU A 87 7.67 16.23 -2.25
N GLY A 88 8.22 17.43 -2.04
CA GLY A 88 7.49 18.67 -2.26
C GLY A 88 7.01 18.83 -3.71
N PRO A 89 6.23 19.89 -4.00
CA PRO A 89 5.63 20.10 -5.31
C PRO A 89 6.65 20.18 -6.46
N ASN A 90 7.90 20.55 -6.18
CA ASN A 90 8.99 20.64 -7.15
C ASN A 90 10.12 19.62 -6.89
N GLY A 91 9.86 18.59 -6.09
CA GLY A 91 10.84 17.54 -5.77
C GLY A 91 11.67 17.81 -4.52
N GLU A 92 11.27 18.77 -3.68
CA GLU A 92 11.98 19.10 -2.45
C GLU A 92 11.94 17.94 -1.45
N ALA A 93 13.02 17.75 -0.69
CA ALA A 93 13.02 16.80 0.41
C ALA A 93 12.02 17.27 1.47
N VAL A 94 11.05 16.41 1.80
CA VAL A 94 10.09 16.68 2.87
C VAL A 94 10.65 16.23 4.22
N GLY A 95 10.41 17.05 5.24
CA GLY A 95 10.50 16.66 6.64
C GLY A 95 9.09 16.43 7.19
N TYR A 96 9.00 15.63 8.26
CA TYR A 96 7.74 15.42 8.95
C TYR A 96 7.94 15.12 10.44
N TYR A 97 6.92 15.42 11.22
CA TYR A 97 6.79 14.95 12.60
C TYR A 97 5.35 14.55 12.89
N ARG A 98 5.18 13.62 13.83
CA ARG A 98 3.86 13.18 14.28
C ARG A 98 3.34 14.18 15.32
N GLU A 99 2.21 14.82 15.05
CA GLU A 99 1.55 15.71 16.00
C GLU A 99 0.85 14.91 17.11
N GLY A 100 0.25 13.77 16.76
CA GLY A 100 -0.41 12.90 17.72
C GLY A 100 -1.35 11.90 17.06
N SER A 101 -2.03 11.12 17.90
CA SER A 101 -3.25 10.41 17.47
C SER A 101 -4.46 11.30 17.68
N CYS A 102 -5.43 11.20 16.79
CA CYS A 102 -6.68 11.93 16.87
C CYS A 102 -7.83 11.06 16.34
N CYS A 103 -9.00 11.70 16.23
CA CYS A 103 -9.99 11.31 15.23
C CYS A 103 -10.42 9.85 15.36
N ALA A 104 -11.16 9.55 16.44
CA ALA A 104 -11.73 8.23 16.63
C ALA A 104 -12.67 7.88 15.47
N PHE A 105 -12.51 6.67 14.95
CA PHE A 105 -13.33 6.15 13.86
C PHE A 105 -13.56 4.65 14.04
N ASP A 106 -14.64 4.17 13.45
CA ASP A 106 -14.97 2.75 13.46
C ASP A 106 -14.16 2.01 12.39
N THR A 107 -13.51 0.92 12.79
CA THR A 107 -12.82 0.00 11.88
C THR A 107 -12.91 -1.42 12.41
N PRO A 108 -13.20 -2.42 11.56
CA PRO A 108 -13.15 -3.83 11.96
C PRO A 108 -11.72 -4.32 12.27
N ASN A 109 -10.71 -3.48 12.01
CA ASN A 109 -9.30 -3.80 12.13
C ASN A 109 -8.65 -3.14 13.35
N GLY A 110 -9.46 -2.55 14.22
CA GLY A 110 -9.04 -2.01 15.50
C GLY A 110 -8.39 -3.08 16.39
N LEU A 111 -7.35 -2.70 17.12
CA LEU A 111 -6.65 -3.60 18.05
C LEU A 111 -7.46 -3.87 19.32
N PHE A 112 -8.38 -2.98 19.69
CA PHE A 112 -9.22 -3.06 20.88
C PHE A 112 -10.68 -2.81 20.52
N GLY A 113 -11.32 -3.84 19.94
CA GLY A 113 -12.67 -3.72 19.39
C GLY A 113 -12.70 -3.05 18.03
N ASN A 114 -13.87 -2.58 17.61
CA ASN A 114 -14.08 -2.05 16.26
C ASN A 114 -13.75 -0.55 16.14
N ALA A 115 -12.68 -0.09 16.79
CA ALA A 115 -12.32 1.33 16.82
C ALA A 115 -10.82 1.53 16.62
N GLY A 116 -10.48 2.64 15.96
CA GLY A 116 -9.12 3.12 15.76
C GLY A 116 -9.01 4.63 16.01
N LEU A 117 -7.78 5.10 16.14
CA LEU A 117 -7.43 6.52 16.12
C LEU A 117 -6.52 6.77 14.92
N LEU A 118 -6.83 7.79 14.12
CA LEU A 118 -5.92 8.21 13.05
C LEU A 118 -4.67 8.85 13.64
N ASP A 119 -3.57 8.78 12.90
CA ASP A 119 -2.35 9.53 13.24
C ASP A 119 -2.23 10.77 12.36
N LEU A 120 -2.01 11.91 13.01
CA LEU A 120 -1.87 13.21 12.37
C LEU A 120 -0.38 13.55 12.26
N TYR A 121 0.09 13.65 11.02
CA TYR A 121 1.45 14.06 10.70
C TYR A 121 1.48 15.47 10.13
N LYS A 122 2.50 16.21 10.54
CA LYS A 122 2.85 17.52 10.00
C LYS A 122 3.98 17.33 9.02
N VAL A 123 3.78 17.80 7.79
CA VAL A 123 4.72 17.65 6.67
C VAL A 123 5.12 19.04 6.17
N TYR A 124 6.40 19.23 5.92
CA TYR A 124 6.98 20.50 5.49
C TYR A 124 8.19 20.24 4.58
N TRP A 125 8.65 21.27 3.86
CA TRP A 125 9.88 21.21 3.06
C TRP A 125 10.55 22.58 3.06
N GLU A 126 11.83 22.62 2.70
CA GLU A 126 12.59 23.87 2.62
C GLU A 126 12.01 24.78 1.53
N GLY A 127 11.82 26.06 1.85
CA GLY A 127 11.14 27.03 0.98
C GLY A 127 9.61 26.94 1.00
N GLY A 128 9.03 25.95 1.68
CA GLY A 128 7.60 25.90 1.98
C GLY A 128 7.21 26.99 2.97
N THR A 129 6.07 27.65 2.74
CA THR A 129 5.58 28.72 3.61
C THR A 129 4.62 28.23 4.70
N ASP A 130 4.22 26.95 4.67
CA ASP A 130 3.26 26.36 5.61
C ASP A 130 3.59 24.89 5.90
N THR A 131 3.04 24.38 7.00
CA THR A 131 3.11 22.97 7.39
C THR A 131 1.78 22.29 7.09
N LEU A 132 1.81 21.29 6.22
CA LEU A 132 0.62 20.54 5.83
C LEU A 132 0.30 19.43 6.83
N SER A 133 -0.99 19.15 6.99
CA SER A 133 -1.47 18.06 7.86
C SER A 133 -1.90 16.87 7.02
N LEU A 134 -1.37 15.69 7.31
CA LEU A 134 -1.82 14.43 6.71
C LEU A 134 -2.34 13.49 7.78
N TYR A 135 -3.52 12.93 7.54
CA TYR A 135 -4.16 11.89 8.35
C TYR A 135 -3.81 10.52 7.79
N LEU A 136 -3.21 9.68 8.63
CA LEU A 136 -2.82 8.32 8.29
C LEU A 136 -3.61 7.31 9.11
N ASN A 137 -3.99 6.22 8.46
CA ASN A 137 -4.72 5.10 9.03
C ASN A 137 -3.85 3.84 8.92
N MET A 138 -3.31 3.40 10.06
CA MET A 138 -2.52 2.18 10.15
C MET A 138 -3.33 0.89 10.34
N TYR A 139 -4.66 0.97 10.45
CA TYR A 139 -5.54 -0.17 10.68
C TYR A 139 -6.03 -0.78 9.38
N ASP A 140 -6.52 0.05 8.47
CA ASP A 140 -7.10 -0.37 7.19
C ASP A 140 -6.10 -0.19 6.04
N GLU A 141 -6.26 -1.01 5.00
CA GLU A 141 -5.45 -0.97 3.80
C GLU A 141 -6.22 -0.35 2.63
N GLY A 142 -5.63 0.66 1.98
CA GLY A 142 -6.12 1.25 0.74
C GLY A 142 -5.00 1.36 -0.29
N ASP A 143 -5.39 1.68 -1.52
CA ASP A 143 -4.42 2.06 -2.55
C ASP A 143 -3.72 3.36 -2.12
N LEU A 144 -2.40 3.38 -2.29
CA LEU A 144 -1.54 4.48 -1.87
C LEU A 144 -1.32 5.41 -3.06
N LEU A 145 -1.87 6.62 -2.94
CA LEU A 145 -1.81 7.65 -3.97
C LEU A 145 -0.90 8.77 -3.50
N ILE A 146 -0.37 9.55 -4.45
CA ILE A 146 0.39 10.76 -4.15
C ILE A 146 -0.62 11.88 -3.90
N PRO A 147 -0.70 12.46 -2.67
CA PRO A 147 -1.66 13.51 -2.37
C PRO A 147 -1.43 14.77 -3.22
N VAL A 148 -2.50 15.51 -3.51
CA VAL A 148 -2.43 16.76 -4.29
C VAL A 148 -1.41 17.71 -3.66
N GLY A 149 -0.50 18.25 -4.47
CA GLY A 149 0.56 19.16 -4.00
C GLY A 149 1.88 18.48 -3.65
N PHE A 150 1.94 17.15 -3.68
CA PHE A 150 3.18 16.39 -3.54
C PHE A 150 3.63 15.74 -4.85
N THR A 151 4.91 15.41 -4.89
CA THR A 151 5.50 14.45 -5.82
C THR A 151 6.00 13.23 -5.03
N ALA A 152 6.61 12.25 -5.70
CA ALA A 152 7.13 11.06 -5.04
C ALA A 152 8.56 10.77 -5.50
N ARG A 153 9.33 10.13 -4.63
CA ARG A 153 10.67 9.63 -4.95
C ARG A 153 10.60 8.55 -6.04
N GLU A 154 11.59 8.55 -6.93
CA GLU A 154 11.68 7.58 -8.03
C GLU A 154 12.67 6.45 -7.74
N GLU A 155 13.71 6.72 -6.93
CA GLU A 155 14.80 5.82 -6.54
C GLU A 155 15.21 6.05 -5.06
#